data_AF-A0A1H4AUB7-F1
#
_entry.id   AF-A0A1H4AUB7-F1
#
_cell.length_a   1.000
_cell.length_b   1.000
_cell.length_c   1.000
_cell.angle_alpha   90.00
_cell.angle_beta   90.00
_cell.angle_gamma   90.00
#
_symmetry.space_group_name_H-M   'P 1'
#
loop_
_entity.id
_entity.type
_entity.pdbx_description
1 polymer ?
#
loop_
_entity_poly.entity_id
_entity_poly.type
_entity_poly.pdbx_seq_one_letter_code
_entity_poly.pdbx_strand_id
1 'polypeptide(L)'
;MQKHKHTIIVGNELEIDNCTYFTKIAGNANSISIINIYNTQTINPKLTYGSAIKGNTDVVLVYTNNINIDYISFIQYALRDLNIIMRRIHFVFLAQTPPFKLKTYITSHFNILTASRSLNQTIRPNKLRLKSKVLKLQNSIHQVQRNKEYSLTEKNLFTNYLKKQLVDQEHQVYNQ
;
A
#
# COMPACT_ATOMS: atom_id res chain seq x y z
N MET A 1 0.06 29.20 -16.53
CA MET A 1 -0.07 27.72 -16.56
C MET A 1 -0.30 27.20 -15.15
N GLN A 2 -1.43 26.57 -14.87
CA GLN A 2 -1.71 25.94 -13.58
C GLN A 2 -0.79 24.72 -13.44
N LYS A 3 0.09 24.69 -12.43
CA LYS A 3 0.86 23.49 -12.08
C LYS A 3 -0.10 22.50 -11.42
N HIS A 4 -0.33 21.35 -12.05
CA HIS A 4 -1.04 20.26 -11.37
C HIS A 4 -0.19 19.75 -10.22
N LYS A 5 -0.75 19.81 -9.01
CA LYS A 5 -0.12 19.25 -7.81
C LYS A 5 -0.52 17.80 -7.67
N HIS A 6 0.44 16.91 -7.41
CA HIS A 6 0.16 15.52 -7.09
C HIS A 6 -0.51 15.41 -5.71
N THR A 7 -1.27 14.35 -5.45
CA THR A 7 -1.99 14.16 -4.18
C THR A 7 -1.27 13.16 -3.30
N ILE A 8 -1.26 13.36 -1.99
CA ILE A 8 -0.75 12.42 -0.97
C ILE A 8 -1.88 12.21 0.02
N ILE A 9 -2.36 10.99 0.15
CA ILE A 9 -3.37 10.58 1.12
C ILE A 9 -2.65 9.89 2.28
N VAL A 10 -2.84 10.40 3.49
CA VAL A 10 -2.18 9.94 4.71
C VAL A 10 -3.20 9.36 5.67
N GLY A 11 -2.95 8.21 6.27
CA GLY A 11 -3.84 7.58 7.24
C GLY A 11 -3.23 6.32 7.78
N ASN A 12 -3.69 5.82 8.92
CA ASN A 12 -3.16 4.57 9.46
C ASN A 12 -3.38 3.40 8.49
N GLU A 13 -2.71 2.26 8.75
CA GLU A 13 -2.78 1.08 7.88
C GLU A 13 -4.24 0.69 7.56
N LEU A 14 -5.12 0.66 8.57
CA LEU A 14 -6.54 0.34 8.40
C LEU A 14 -7.28 1.38 7.54
N GLU A 15 -7.01 2.68 7.72
CA GLU A 15 -7.64 3.77 6.96
C GLU A 15 -7.24 3.73 5.48
N ILE A 16 -5.96 3.52 5.19
CA ILE A 16 -5.43 3.42 3.82
C ILE A 16 -5.90 2.13 3.14
N ASP A 17 -5.93 1.01 3.88
CA ASP A 17 -6.47 -0.25 3.37
C ASP A 17 -7.97 -0.18 3.09
N ASN A 18 -8.71 0.67 3.81
CA ASN A 18 -10.12 0.91 3.56
C ASN A 18 -10.37 1.90 2.41
N CYS A 19 -9.34 2.61 1.93
CA CYS A 19 -9.39 3.32 0.65
C CYS A 19 -9.44 2.37 -0.58
N THR A 20 -9.54 1.06 -0.38
CA THR A 20 -9.63 0.00 -1.42
C THR A 20 -10.74 0.19 -2.47
N TYR A 21 -11.71 1.07 -2.24
CA TYR A 21 -12.64 1.53 -3.28
C TYR A 21 -11.88 2.11 -4.49
N PHE A 22 -10.73 2.74 -4.27
CA PHE A 22 -9.87 3.29 -5.33
C PHE A 22 -9.15 2.22 -6.14
N THR A 23 -8.73 1.10 -5.56
CA THR A 23 -8.06 0.01 -6.30
C THR A 23 -9.02 -0.66 -7.29
N LYS A 24 -10.30 -0.82 -6.91
CA LYS A 24 -11.36 -1.34 -7.79
C LYS A 24 -11.76 -0.34 -8.88
N ILE A 25 -11.87 0.95 -8.55
CA ILE A 25 -12.13 2.01 -9.55
C ILE A 25 -10.95 2.13 -10.53
N ALA A 26 -9.71 2.06 -10.02
CA ALA A 26 -8.49 2.09 -10.81
C ALA A 26 -8.35 0.90 -11.76
N GLY A 27 -8.69 -0.32 -11.32
CA GLY A 27 -8.66 -1.52 -12.16
C GLY A 27 -9.66 -1.50 -13.31
N ASN A 28 -10.76 -0.75 -13.18
CA ASN A 28 -11.81 -0.60 -14.20
C ASN A 28 -11.63 0.66 -15.07
N ALA A 29 -10.71 1.54 -14.71
CA ALA A 29 -10.47 2.79 -15.42
C ALA A 29 -9.25 2.64 -16.33
N ASN A 30 -9.45 2.80 -17.65
CA ASN A 30 -8.38 2.67 -18.64
C ASN A 30 -7.20 3.62 -18.42
N SER A 31 -7.41 4.73 -17.69
CA SER A 31 -6.42 5.78 -17.45
C SER A 31 -5.68 5.67 -16.13
N ILE A 32 -5.91 4.65 -15.30
CA ILE A 32 -5.34 4.57 -13.94
C ILE A 32 -4.34 3.41 -13.83
N SER A 33 -3.19 3.68 -13.23
CA SER A 33 -2.19 2.68 -12.91
C SER A 33 -1.87 2.65 -11.42
N ILE A 34 -1.35 1.53 -10.92
CA ILE A 34 -1.00 1.32 -9.51
C ILE A 34 0.45 0.85 -9.41
N ILE A 35 1.22 1.53 -8.56
CA ILE A 35 2.60 1.21 -8.24
C ILE A 35 2.68 0.98 -6.73
N ASN A 36 3.21 -0.18 -6.34
CA ASN A 36 3.49 -0.48 -4.94
C ASN A 36 4.98 -0.34 -4.68
N ILE A 37 5.35 0.58 -3.79
CA ILE A 37 6.74 0.84 -3.40
C ILE A 37 6.94 0.29 -1.99
N TYR A 38 7.44 -0.94 -1.93
CA TYR A 38 7.73 -1.65 -0.69
C TYR A 38 9.24 -1.76 -0.49
N ASN A 39 9.84 -0.81 0.24
CA ASN A 39 11.20 -0.91 0.80
C ASN A 39 12.26 -1.42 -0.20
N THR A 40 12.16 -0.96 -1.45
CA THR A 40 13.11 -1.33 -2.49
C THR A 40 14.17 -0.25 -2.56
N GLN A 41 15.40 -0.56 -2.14
CA GLN A 41 16.57 0.18 -2.64
C GLN A 41 16.56 0.05 -4.17
N THR A 42 15.92 1.03 -4.82
CA THR A 42 15.53 0.90 -6.21
C THR A 42 16.73 1.26 -7.05
N ILE A 43 17.53 0.26 -7.43
CA ILE A 43 18.77 0.45 -8.21
C ILE A 43 18.46 1.10 -9.58
N ASN A 44 17.33 0.72 -10.18
CA ASN A 44 16.85 1.35 -11.42
C ASN A 44 15.34 1.69 -11.32
N PRO A 45 15.01 2.93 -10.94
CA PRO A 45 13.63 3.39 -10.84
C PRO A 45 12.82 3.27 -12.14
N LYS A 46 13.45 3.44 -13.30
CA LYS A 46 12.76 3.35 -14.60
C LYS A 46 12.34 1.91 -14.92
N LEU A 47 13.19 0.93 -14.63
CA LEU A 47 12.82 -0.48 -14.79
C LEU A 47 11.79 -0.93 -13.75
N THR A 48 11.83 -0.31 -12.56
CA THR A 48 10.93 -0.68 -11.45
C THR A 48 9.54 -0.08 -11.60
N TYR A 49 9.45 1.17 -12.09
CA TYR A 49 8.20 1.94 -12.13
C TYR A 49 7.67 2.18 -13.55
N GLY A 50 8.51 2.06 -14.58
CA GLY A 50 8.17 2.40 -15.96
C GLY A 50 7.12 1.49 -16.59
N SER A 51 7.15 0.20 -16.27
CA SER A 51 6.16 -0.78 -16.76
C SER A 51 4.74 -0.47 -16.30
N ALA A 52 4.58 0.23 -15.18
CA ALA A 52 3.29 0.63 -14.67
C ALA A 52 2.71 1.84 -15.42
N ILE A 53 3.54 2.67 -16.05
CA ILE A 53 3.08 3.91 -16.69
C ILE A 53 2.91 3.67 -18.19
N LYS A 54 1.70 3.24 -18.58
CA LYS A 54 1.35 2.93 -19.98
C LYS A 54 1.01 4.21 -20.77
N GLY A 55 0.94 4.08 -22.09
CA GLY A 55 0.65 5.18 -23.03
C GLY A 55 -0.67 5.91 -22.82
N ASN A 56 -1.62 5.32 -22.11
CA ASN A 56 -2.94 5.87 -21.79
C ASN A 56 -3.15 6.22 -20.31
N THR A 57 -2.11 6.11 -19.47
CA THR A 57 -2.20 6.43 -18.04
C THR A 57 -2.22 7.93 -17.77
N ASP A 58 -3.29 8.42 -17.15
CA ASP A 58 -3.47 9.81 -16.71
C ASP A 58 -3.27 9.95 -15.20
N VAL A 59 -3.55 8.90 -14.42
CA VAL A 59 -3.41 8.87 -12.96
C VAL A 59 -2.60 7.66 -12.51
N VAL A 60 -1.69 7.84 -11.57
CA VAL A 60 -0.89 6.76 -10.99
C VAL A 60 -1.04 6.78 -9.47
N LEU A 61 -1.58 5.68 -8.92
CA LEU A 61 -1.65 5.45 -7.49
C LEU A 61 -0.31 4.88 -7.00
N VAL A 62 0.27 5.49 -5.98
CA VAL A 62 1.59 5.11 -5.45
C VAL A 62 1.43 4.69 -4.00
N TYR A 63 1.47 3.39 -3.73
CA TYR A 63 1.42 2.85 -2.38
C TYR A 63 2.81 2.83 -1.75
N THR A 64 2.96 3.24 -0.50
CA THR A 64 4.26 3.32 0.17
C THR A 64 4.15 3.06 1.67
N ASN A 65 5.19 2.43 2.22
CA ASN A 65 5.33 2.15 3.66
C ASN A 65 5.97 3.31 4.44
N ASN A 66 5.90 4.55 3.93
CA ASN A 66 6.48 5.70 4.62
C ASN A 66 7.99 5.60 4.79
N ILE A 67 8.70 5.11 3.77
CA ILE A 67 10.16 5.05 3.77
C ILE A 67 10.68 6.24 2.95
N ASN A 68 11.48 7.12 3.57
CA ASN A 68 11.98 8.34 2.93
C ASN A 68 12.67 8.11 1.59
N ILE A 69 13.54 7.09 1.53
CA ILE A 69 14.34 6.80 0.35
C ILE A 69 13.44 6.42 -0.84
N ASP A 70 12.34 5.72 -0.58
CA ASP A 70 11.37 5.29 -1.60
C ASP A 70 10.66 6.49 -2.26
N TYR A 71 10.27 7.50 -1.47
CA TYR A 71 9.69 8.74 -2.01
C TYR A 71 10.68 9.49 -2.89
N ILE A 72 11.92 9.63 -2.42
CA ILE A 72 12.96 10.36 -3.15
C ILE A 72 13.24 9.66 -4.48
N SER A 73 13.43 8.34 -4.47
CA SER A 73 13.68 7.56 -5.68
C SER A 73 12.53 7.66 -6.69
N PHE A 74 11.28 7.61 -6.22
CA PHE A 74 10.11 7.75 -7.10
C PHE A 74 9.96 9.16 -7.67
N ILE A 75 10.10 10.19 -6.82
CA ILE A 75 9.99 11.59 -7.26
C ILE A 75 11.10 11.91 -8.27
N GLN A 76 12.33 11.46 -8.02
CA GLN A 76 13.44 11.63 -8.97
C GLN A 76 13.16 10.96 -10.31
N TYR A 77 12.54 9.78 -10.31
CA TYR A 77 12.09 9.12 -11.54
C TYR A 77 11.01 9.94 -12.25
N ALA A 78 9.94 10.31 -11.55
CA ALA A 78 8.81 11.05 -12.12
C ALA A 78 9.23 12.40 -12.72
N LEU A 79 10.19 13.08 -12.10
CA LEU A 79 10.74 14.35 -12.56
C LEU A 79 11.78 14.23 -13.68
N ARG A 80 12.31 13.03 -13.96
CA ARG A 80 13.34 12.81 -14.99
C ARG A 80 12.80 12.12 -16.24
N ASP A 81 11.66 11.43 -16.15
CA ASP A 81 11.06 10.77 -17.31
C ASP A 81 10.27 11.77 -18.17
N LEU A 82 10.74 11.99 -19.40
CA LEU A 82 10.11 12.91 -20.35
C LEU A 82 8.65 12.56 -20.65
N ASN A 83 8.29 11.26 -20.66
CA ASN A 83 6.91 10.86 -20.94
C ASN A 83 5.98 11.29 -19.81
N ILE A 84 6.44 11.22 -18.56
CA ILE A 84 5.66 11.64 -17.40
C ILE A 84 5.48 13.16 -17.40
N ILE A 85 6.56 13.89 -17.64
CA ILE A 85 6.57 15.36 -17.64
C ILE A 85 5.67 15.92 -18.74
N MET A 86 5.76 15.37 -19.95
CA MET A 86 5.01 15.87 -21.11
C MET A 86 3.52 15.52 -21.03
N ARG A 87 3.17 14.35 -20.48
CA ARG A 87 1.78 13.85 -20.41
C ARG A 87 1.00 14.34 -19.19
N ARG A 88 1.62 15.11 -18.29
CA ARG A 88 0.99 15.67 -17.08
C ARG A 88 0.28 14.61 -16.22
N ILE A 89 0.92 13.47 -16.04
CA ILE A 89 0.37 12.36 -15.24
C ILE A 89 0.20 12.81 -13.79
N HIS A 90 -0.95 12.51 -13.20
CA HIS A 90 -1.26 12.85 -11.82
C HIS A 90 -0.94 11.70 -10.87
N PHE A 91 0.03 11.89 -9.97
CA PHE A 91 0.35 10.91 -8.94
C PHE A 91 -0.51 11.09 -7.69
N VAL A 92 -1.01 9.99 -7.13
CA VAL A 92 -1.72 9.93 -5.85
C VAL A 92 -1.00 8.97 -4.92
N PHE A 93 -0.27 9.48 -3.94
CA PHE A 93 0.45 8.69 -2.96
C PHE A 93 -0.47 8.24 -1.84
N LEU A 94 -0.35 7.00 -1.40
CA LEU A 94 -1.06 6.44 -0.24
C LEU A 94 -0.01 6.09 0.82
N ALA A 95 -0.11 6.74 1.98
CA ALA A 95 0.92 6.75 3.02
C ALA A 95 0.33 6.50 4.41
N GLN A 96 1.04 5.77 5.27
CA GLN A 96 0.66 5.49 6.65
C GLN A 96 0.65 6.74 7.55
N THR A 97 1.54 7.68 7.28
CA THR A 97 1.68 8.95 8.00
C THR A 97 2.04 10.07 7.02
N PRO A 98 2.01 11.34 7.42
CA PRO A 98 2.61 12.40 6.61
C PRO A 98 4.08 12.10 6.33
N PRO A 99 4.53 12.08 5.05
CA PRO A 99 5.94 11.87 4.75
C PRO A 99 6.80 13.00 5.36
N PHE A 100 8.02 12.66 5.74
CA PHE A 100 8.92 13.37 6.66
C PHE A 100 9.35 14.78 6.21
N LYS A 101 10.09 15.48 7.09
CA LYS A 101 10.38 16.94 7.10
C LYS A 101 10.86 17.53 5.76
N LEU A 102 9.90 17.96 4.96
CA LEU A 102 9.98 19.01 3.95
C LEU A 102 8.62 19.74 3.85
N LYS A 103 8.00 20.05 5.00
CA LYS A 103 6.62 20.60 5.08
C LYS A 103 6.36 21.71 4.06
N THR A 104 7.32 22.61 3.82
CA THR A 104 7.21 23.73 2.88
C THR A 104 7.33 23.32 1.41
N TYR A 105 8.25 22.43 1.07
CA TYR A 105 8.44 21.95 -0.31
C TYR A 105 7.33 20.97 -0.73
N ILE A 106 6.87 20.12 0.18
CA ILE A 106 5.78 19.19 -0.13
C ILE A 106 4.47 19.95 -0.31
N THR A 107 4.12 20.89 0.57
CA THR A 107 2.87 21.66 0.41
C THR A 107 2.86 22.58 -0.81
N SER A 108 4.02 23.02 -1.31
CA SER A 108 4.11 23.82 -2.53
C SER A 108 3.88 23.00 -3.80
N HIS A 109 4.18 21.70 -3.79
CA HIS A 109 4.11 20.83 -4.98
C HIS A 109 3.03 19.73 -4.91
N PHE A 110 2.52 19.43 -3.72
CA PHE A 110 1.61 18.32 -3.46
C PHE A 110 0.41 18.76 -2.62
N ASN A 111 -0.75 18.16 -2.89
CA ASN A 111 -1.94 18.22 -2.05
C ASN A 111 -1.88 17.10 -1.02
N ILE A 112 -2.08 17.40 0.27
CA ILE A 112 -2.09 16.37 1.33
C ILE A 112 -3.50 16.22 1.86
N LEU A 113 -4.04 15.00 1.80
CA LEU A 113 -5.37 14.63 2.30
C LEU A 113 -5.20 13.61 3.42
N THR A 114 -5.96 13.72 4.50
CA THR A 114 -5.96 12.70 5.57
C THR A 114 -7.13 11.74 5.35
N ALA A 115 -6.85 10.44 5.25
CA ALA A 115 -7.83 9.37 5.02
C ALA A 115 -8.92 9.32 6.09
N SER A 116 -8.61 9.72 7.33
CA SER A 116 -9.58 9.81 8.43
C SER A 116 -10.72 10.82 8.19
N ARG A 117 -10.60 11.72 7.21
CA ARG A 117 -11.69 12.67 6.85
C ARG A 117 -12.66 12.14 5.79
N SER A 118 -12.43 10.97 5.18
CA SER A 118 -13.30 10.40 4.14
C SER A 118 -14.07 9.14 4.56
N LEU A 119 -13.85 8.64 5.78
CA LEU A 119 -14.51 7.45 6.32
C LEU A 119 -15.62 7.82 7.31
N ASN A 120 -16.66 8.51 6.84
CA ASN A 120 -17.93 8.42 7.52
C ASN A 120 -18.51 7.03 7.24
N GLN A 121 -18.41 6.17 8.25
CA GLN A 121 -19.27 5.03 8.56
C GLN A 121 -19.75 4.19 7.35
N THR A 122 -19.15 3.01 7.13
CA THR A 122 -19.74 1.78 6.49
C THR A 122 -18.76 0.97 5.62
N ILE A 123 -17.55 0.57 6.08
CA ILE A 123 -16.70 -0.30 5.23
C ILE A 123 -16.15 -1.50 5.99
N ARG A 124 -16.58 -2.69 5.53
CA ARG A 124 -16.16 -4.02 6.03
C ARG A 124 -14.80 -4.41 5.43
N PRO A 125 -13.93 -5.13 6.18
CA PRO A 125 -12.61 -5.54 5.70
C PRO A 125 -12.70 -6.50 4.50
N ASN A 126 -11.78 -6.33 3.52
CA ASN A 126 -11.75 -7.07 2.26
C ASN A 126 -11.58 -8.60 2.46
N LYS A 127 -12.57 -9.40 2.01
CA LYS A 127 -12.59 -10.87 2.12
C LYS A 127 -11.35 -11.57 1.54
N LEU A 128 -10.77 -11.07 0.44
CA LEU A 128 -9.56 -11.67 -0.16
C LEU A 128 -8.32 -11.47 0.73
N ARG A 129 -8.28 -10.36 1.47
CA ARG A 129 -7.17 -10.05 2.38
C ARG A 129 -7.30 -10.78 3.71
N LEU A 130 -8.53 -10.99 4.18
CA LEU A 130 -8.78 -11.88 5.30
C LEU A 130 -8.37 -13.32 4.95
N LYS A 131 -8.69 -13.80 3.75
CA LYS A 131 -8.22 -15.11 3.24
C LYS A 131 -6.69 -15.20 3.19
N SER A 132 -5.99 -14.15 2.76
CA SER A 132 -4.51 -14.17 2.73
C SER A 132 -3.89 -14.11 4.14
N LYS A 133 -4.52 -13.43 5.11
CA LYS A 133 -4.13 -13.48 6.52
C LYS A 133 -4.33 -14.88 7.12
N VAL A 134 -5.48 -15.52 6.85
CA VAL A 134 -5.74 -16.91 7.26
C VAL A 134 -4.67 -17.83 6.68
N LEU A 135 -4.35 -17.70 5.39
CA LEU A 135 -3.30 -18.51 4.74
C LEU A 135 -1.91 -18.29 5.38
N LYS A 136 -1.57 -17.04 5.74
CA LYS A 136 -0.31 -16.74 6.44
C LYS A 136 -0.27 -17.39 7.82
N LEU A 137 -1.35 -17.31 8.60
CA LEU A 137 -1.45 -17.93 9.91
C LEU A 137 -1.35 -19.47 9.81
N GLN A 138 -2.01 -20.08 8.82
CA GLN A 138 -1.89 -21.52 8.54
C GLN A 138 -0.44 -21.92 8.22
N ASN A 139 0.23 -21.14 7.37
CA ASN A 139 1.64 -21.37 7.05
C ASN A 139 2.56 -21.21 8.27
N SER A 140 2.32 -20.22 9.13
CA SER A 140 3.08 -20.02 10.36
C SER A 140 2.88 -21.17 11.35
N ILE A 141 1.66 -21.70 11.49
CA ILE A 141 1.41 -22.90 12.31
C ILE A 141 2.22 -24.09 11.79
N HIS A 142 2.19 -24.31 10.47
CA HIS A 142 2.93 -25.40 9.83
C HIS A 142 4.44 -25.28 10.02
N GLN A 143 4.98 -24.06 9.94
CA GLN A 143 6.40 -23.78 10.17
C GLN A 143 6.81 -24.04 11.63
N VAL A 144 6.02 -23.58 12.61
CA VAL A 144 6.28 -23.81 14.04
C VAL A 144 6.31 -25.32 14.35
N GLN A 145 5.37 -26.09 13.79
CA GLN A 145 5.32 -27.54 14.02
C GLN A 145 6.54 -28.27 13.44
N ARG A 146 7.00 -27.85 12.26
CA ARG A 146 8.14 -28.46 11.55
C ARG A 146 9.51 -27.98 12.02
N ASN A 147 9.61 -26.82 12.65
CA ASN A 147 10.89 -26.30 13.13
C ASN A 147 11.47 -27.21 14.22
N LYS A 148 12.74 -27.63 14.08
CA LYS A 148 13.43 -28.49 15.05
C LYS A 148 13.99 -27.72 16.25
N GLU A 149 14.07 -26.39 16.16
CA GLU A 149 14.65 -25.52 17.19
C GLU A 149 13.72 -25.30 18.38
N TYR A 150 12.41 -25.51 18.22
CA TYR A 150 11.45 -25.37 19.31
C TYR A 150 11.25 -26.69 20.06
N SER A 151 11.26 -26.60 21.39
CA SER A 151 10.82 -27.68 22.28
C SER A 151 9.32 -27.97 22.07
N LEU A 152 8.87 -29.15 22.50
CA LEU A 152 7.47 -29.55 22.37
C LEU A 152 6.51 -28.58 23.07
N THR A 153 6.92 -28.07 24.24
CA THR A 153 6.18 -27.06 25.02
C THR A 153 6.06 -25.73 24.28
N GLU A 154 7.14 -25.23 23.68
CA GLU A 154 7.14 -24.01 22.87
C GLU A 154 6.29 -24.16 21.61
N LYS A 155 6.40 -25.30 20.93
CA LYS A 155 5.56 -25.60 19.77
C LYS A 155 4.08 -25.55 20.12
N ASN A 156 3.70 -26.14 21.25
CA ASN A 156 2.31 -26.14 21.70
C ASN A 156 1.85 -24.72 22.08
N LEU A 157 2.67 -23.95 22.79
CA LEU A 157 2.37 -22.56 23.15
C LEU A 157 2.12 -21.69 21.90
N PHE A 158 3.08 -21.67 20.97
CA PHE A 158 2.98 -20.85 19.76
C PHE A 158 1.86 -21.33 18.83
N THR A 159 1.68 -22.64 18.69
CA THR A 159 0.58 -23.20 17.88
C THR A 159 -0.77 -22.81 18.47
N ASN A 160 -0.95 -22.87 19.79
CA ASN A 160 -2.21 -22.49 20.44
C ASN A 160 -2.51 -21.00 20.29
N TYR A 161 -1.49 -20.15 20.44
CA TYR A 161 -1.62 -18.71 20.19
C TYR A 161 -2.04 -18.43 18.74
N LEU A 162 -1.36 -19.02 17.76
CA LEU A 162 -1.66 -18.83 16.34
C LEU A 162 -3.03 -19.40 15.95
N LYS A 163 -3.43 -20.55 16.53
CA LYS A 163 -4.78 -21.12 16.32
C LYS A 163 -5.87 -20.21 16.87
N LYS A 164 -5.66 -19.57 18.02
CA LYS A 164 -6.63 -18.61 18.57
C LYS A 164 -6.80 -17.43 17.61
N GLN A 165 -5.70 -16.86 17.11
CA GLN A 165 -5.75 -15.79 16.10
C GLN A 165 -6.39 -16.25 14.78
N LEU A 166 -6.16 -17.50 14.36
CA LEU A 166 -6.78 -18.07 13.16
C LEU A 166 -8.30 -18.11 13.31
N VAL A 167 -8.82 -18.61 14.42
CA VAL A 167 -10.26 -18.68 14.70
C VAL A 167 -10.90 -17.29 14.67
N ASP A 168 -10.25 -16.30 15.29
CA ASP A 168 -10.73 -14.92 15.28
C ASP A 168 -10.80 -14.34 13.86
N GLN A 169 -9.81 -14.65 13.00
CA GLN A 169 -9.78 -14.19 11.61
C GLN A 169 -10.75 -14.98 10.71
N GLU A 170 -10.94 -16.28 10.93
CA GLU A 170 -11.91 -17.10 10.21
C GLU A 170 -13.35 -16.68 10.55
N HIS A 171 -13.66 -16.40 11.81
CA HIS A 171 -14.95 -15.82 12.21
C HIS A 171 -15.24 -14.52 11.45
N GLN A 172 -14.24 -13.66 11.26
CA GLN A 172 -14.37 -12.43 10.47
C GLN A 172 -14.58 -12.68 8.97
N VAL A 173 -14.15 -13.83 8.43
CA VAL A 173 -14.38 -14.23 7.03
C VAL A 173 -15.80 -14.77 6.82
N TYR A 174 -16.27 -15.62 7.74
CA TYR A 174 -17.50 -16.40 7.59
C TYR A 174 -18.75 -15.73 8.16
N ASN A 175 -18.63 -14.86 9.16
CA ASN A 175 -19.76 -14.11 9.73
C ASN A 175 -20.00 -12.74 9.06
N GLN A 176 -19.52 -12.56 7.82
CA GLN A 176 -19.75 -11.37 6.98
C GLN A 176 -20.66 -11.65 5.79
#